data_AF-A0AAP0FXF4-F1
#
_entry.id   AF-A0AAP0FXF4-F1
#
_cell.length_a   1.000
_cell.length_b   1.000
_cell.length_c   1.000
_cell.angle_alpha   90.00
_cell.angle_beta   90.00
_cell.angle_gamma   90.00
#
_symmetry.space_group_name_H-M   'P 1'
#
loop_
_entity.id
_entity.type
_entity.pdbx_description
1 polymer ?
#
loop_
_entity_poly.entity_id
_entity_poly.type
_entity_poly.pdbx_seq_one_letter_code
_entity_poly.pdbx_strand_id
1 'polypeptide(L)'
;MLIGFIVIGGEAIISYKSLPLSKEVKKLIHLILHATAIVLGIVGIWADFKFHNDSGITNLYSLHSWVGIGTISLYGIQWIYGFLTFFNPGGAAGLRRSSLP
;
A
#
# COMPACT_ATOMS: atom_id res chain seq x y z
N MET A 1 -0.61 -11.14 -4.35
CA MET A 1 0.46 -10.15 -4.61
C MET A 1 0.27 -9.35 -5.89
N LEU A 2 0.18 -10.01 -7.07
CA LEU A 2 0.07 -9.32 -8.36
C LEU A 2 -1.10 -8.32 -8.43
N ILE A 3 -2.33 -8.76 -8.21
CA ILE A 3 -3.51 -7.89 -8.34
C ILE A 3 -3.47 -6.74 -7.33
N GLY A 4 -3.09 -7.00 -6.08
CA GLY A 4 -2.99 -5.99 -5.03
C GLY A 4 -1.90 -4.96 -5.29
N PHE A 5 -0.62 -5.35 -5.17
CA PHE A 5 0.48 -4.40 -5.18
C PHE A 5 0.92 -3.94 -6.57
N ILE A 6 0.72 -4.74 -7.60
CA ILE A 6 1.15 -4.36 -8.96
C ILE A 6 0.02 -3.69 -9.71
N VAL A 7 -1.13 -4.36 -9.88
CA VAL A 7 -2.23 -3.82 -10.69
C VAL A 7 -2.92 -2.67 -9.95
N ILE A 8 -3.57 -2.93 -8.82
CA ILE A 8 -4.31 -1.91 -8.08
C ILE A 8 -3.36 -0.85 -7.51
N GLY A 9 -2.21 -1.27 -6.99
CA GLY A 9 -1.17 -0.34 -6.53
C GLY A 9 -0.66 0.59 -7.64
N GLY A 10 -0.49 0.09 -8.87
CA GLY A 10 -0.12 0.89 -10.03
C GLY A 10 -1.20 1.91 -10.40
N GLU A 11 -2.46 1.48 -10.48
CA GLU A 11 -3.61 2.36 -10.74
C GLU A 11 -3.74 3.45 -9.67
N ALA A 12 -3.49 3.10 -8.40
CA ALA A 12 -3.49 4.06 -7.30
C ALA A 12 -2.45 5.17 -7.50
N ILE A 13 -1.23 4.83 -7.94
CA ILE A 13 -0.14 5.79 -8.19
C ILE A 13 -0.51 6.78 -9.29
N ILE A 14 -1.14 6.33 -10.37
CA ILE A 14 -1.49 7.19 -11.51
C ILE A 14 -2.84 7.91 -11.36
N SER A 15 -3.68 7.52 -10.40
CA SER A 15 -5.07 7.99 -10.22
C SER A 15 -5.25 9.52 -10.27
N TYR A 16 -4.30 10.30 -9.77
CA TYR A 16 -4.36 11.77 -9.83
C TYR A 16 -4.31 12.34 -11.26
N LYS A 17 -3.69 11.61 -12.19
CA LYS A 17 -3.53 11.99 -13.61
C LYS A 17 -4.62 11.40 -14.50
N SER A 18 -5.17 10.24 -14.13
CA SER A 18 -6.03 9.45 -15.02
C SER A 18 -7.43 10.03 -15.24
N LEU A 19 -7.96 10.85 -14.32
CA LEU A 19 -9.36 11.31 -14.37
C LEU A 19 -9.47 12.84 -14.21
N PRO A 20 -10.40 13.54 -14.90
CA PRO A 20 -10.61 14.98 -14.75
C PRO A 20 -11.54 15.32 -13.56
N LEU A 21 -11.25 14.76 -12.38
CA LEU A 21 -12.07 14.95 -11.16
C LEU A 21 -11.48 16.05 -10.24
N SER A 22 -12.28 16.48 -9.26
CA SER A 22 -11.80 17.41 -8.22
C SER A 22 -10.67 16.79 -7.39
N LYS A 23 -9.79 17.65 -6.83
CA LYS A 23 -8.62 17.21 -6.05
C LYS A 23 -9.00 16.30 -4.88
N GLU A 24 -10.08 16.63 -4.18
CA GLU A 24 -10.54 15.84 -3.02
C GLU A 24 -11.06 14.46 -3.43
N VAL A 25 -11.76 14.36 -4.57
CA VAL A 25 -12.21 13.06 -5.10
C VAL A 25 -11.02 12.21 -5.56
N LYS A 26 -10.05 12.80 -6.25
CA LYS A 26 -8.81 12.10 -6.64
C LYS A 26 -8.05 11.57 -5.43
N LYS A 27 -7.94 12.39 -4.37
CA LYS A 27 -7.29 12.00 -3.11
C LYS A 27 -8.00 10.82 -2.44
N LEU A 28 -9.34 10.83 -2.41
CA LEU A 28 -10.13 9.73 -1.87
C LEU A 28 -9.93 8.45 -2.68
N ILE A 29 -9.99 8.52 -4.01
CA ILE A 29 -9.77 7.36 -4.90
C ILE A 29 -8.38 6.78 -4.68
N HIS A 30 -7.34 7.62 -4.70
CA HIS A 30 -5.96 7.21 -4.44
C HIS A 30 -5.83 6.46 -3.10
N LEU A 31 -6.42 7.02 -2.04
CA LEU A 31 -6.38 6.44 -0.70
C LEU A 31 -7.07 5.07 -0.65
N ILE A 32 -8.28 4.96 -1.23
CA ILE A 32 -9.06 3.71 -1.25
C ILE A 32 -8.33 2.64 -2.05
N LEU A 33 -7.81 2.96 -3.24
CA LEU A 33 -7.10 1.99 -4.07
C LEU A 33 -5.87 1.43 -3.36
N HIS A 34 -5.07 2.28 -2.71
CA HIS A 34 -3.93 1.81 -1.90
C HIS A 34 -4.38 0.98 -0.69
N ALA A 35 -5.49 1.33 -0.04
CA ALA A 35 -6.05 0.52 1.05
C ALA A 35 -6.50 -0.87 0.57
N THR A 36 -7.18 -0.94 -0.59
CA THR A 36 -7.55 -2.21 -1.23
C THR A 36 -6.31 -3.03 -1.58
N ALA A 37 -5.24 -2.40 -2.10
CA ALA A 37 -3.98 -3.06 -2.38
C ALA A 37 -3.35 -3.69 -1.11
N ILE A 38 -3.36 -2.97 0.02
CA ILE A 38 -2.88 -3.47 1.32
C ILE A 38 -3.70 -4.68 1.77
N VAL A 39 -5.04 -4.61 1.73
CA VAL A 39 -5.92 -5.72 2.13
C VAL A 39 -5.63 -6.97 1.30
N LEU A 40 -5.54 -6.83 -0.03
CA LEU A 40 -5.18 -7.95 -0.92
C LEU A 40 -3.75 -8.46 -0.69
N GLY A 41 -2.82 -7.58 -0.32
CA GLY A 41 -1.47 -7.94 0.10
C GLY A 41 -1.47 -8.81 1.36
N ILE A 42 -2.21 -8.39 2.39
CA ILE A 42 -2.35 -9.13 3.66
C ILE A 42 -2.95 -10.52 3.42
N VAL A 43 -4.02 -10.63 2.61
CA VAL A 43 -4.60 -11.92 2.24
C VAL A 43 -3.58 -12.80 1.52
N GLY A 44 -2.76 -12.21 0.64
CA GLY A 44 -1.68 -12.93 -0.04
C GLY A 44 -0.62 -13.49 0.91
N ILE A 45 -0.18 -12.71 1.91
CA ILE A 45 0.80 -13.17 2.91
C ILE A 45 0.18 -14.26 3.78
N TRP A 46 -1.06 -14.04 4.22
CA TRP A 46 -1.78 -15.03 5.01
C TRP A 46 -1.89 -16.37 4.26
N ALA A 47 -2.19 -16.34 2.96
CA ALA A 47 -2.27 -17.55 2.14
C ALA A 47 -0.92 -18.28 2.03
N ASP A 48 0.19 -17.53 1.86
CA ASP A 48 1.55 -18.09 1.80
C ASP A 48 1.95 -18.77 3.13
N PHE A 49 1.77 -18.06 4.25
CA PHE A 49 2.04 -18.60 5.58
C PHE A 49 1.17 -19.82 5.89
N LYS A 50 -0.12 -19.78 5.51
CA LYS A 50 -1.01 -20.93 5.66
C LYS A 50 -0.50 -22.13 4.87
N PHE A 51 -0.14 -21.95 3.61
CA PHE A 51 0.39 -23.02 2.77
C PHE A 51 1.66 -23.65 3.34
N HIS A 52 2.62 -22.83 3.79
CA HIS A 52 3.83 -23.32 4.43
C HIS A 52 3.54 -24.10 5.70
N ASN A 53 2.67 -23.59 6.57
CA ASN A 53 2.31 -24.27 7.81
C ASN A 53 1.60 -25.60 7.55
N ASP A 54 0.65 -25.63 6.62
CA ASP A 54 -0.08 -26.85 6.25
C ASP A 54 0.84 -27.89 5.57
N SER A 55 1.91 -27.43 4.90
CA SER A 55 2.87 -28.27 4.19
C SER A 55 4.15 -28.58 4.98
N GLY A 56 4.26 -28.11 6.23
CA GLY A 56 5.45 -28.31 7.07
C GLY A 56 6.72 -27.59 6.58
N ILE A 57 6.59 -26.52 5.80
CA ILE A 57 7.70 -25.72 5.28
C ILE A 57 8.01 -24.61 6.30
N THR A 58 9.30 -24.41 6.61
CA THR A 58 9.73 -23.30 7.47
C THR A 58 9.40 -21.96 6.81
N ASN A 59 8.81 -21.01 7.54
CA ASN A 59 8.53 -19.68 7.02
C ASN A 59 9.80 -18.80 6.94
N LEU A 60 9.75 -17.76 6.10
CA LEU A 60 10.74 -16.68 6.04
C LEU A 60 12.21 -17.08 5.81
N TYR A 61 12.46 -18.19 5.11
CA TYR A 61 13.82 -18.68 4.83
C TYR A 61 14.46 -18.08 3.57
N SER A 62 13.65 -17.52 2.66
CA SER A 62 14.13 -17.05 1.35
C SER A 62 14.36 -15.53 1.34
N LEU A 63 15.32 -15.07 0.55
CA LEU A 63 15.52 -13.63 0.29
C LEU A 63 14.23 -12.97 -0.24
N HIS A 64 13.46 -13.68 -1.06
CA HIS A 64 12.16 -13.20 -1.55
C HIS A 64 11.21 -12.85 -0.39
N SER A 65 11.10 -13.72 0.62
CA SER A 65 10.24 -13.49 1.77
C SER A 65 10.68 -12.29 2.62
N TRP A 66 12.00 -12.07 2.75
CA TRP A 66 12.54 -10.92 3.47
C TRP A 66 12.22 -9.60 2.75
N VAL A 67 12.47 -9.56 1.43
CA VAL A 67 12.13 -8.41 0.61
C VAL A 67 10.62 -8.18 0.63
N GLY A 68 9.81 -9.24 0.52
CA GLY A 68 8.35 -9.16 0.55
C GLY A 68 7.81 -8.56 1.84
N ILE A 69 8.29 -9.02 3.01
CA ILE A 69 7.90 -8.46 4.32
C ILE A 69 8.37 -7.00 4.47
N GLY A 70 9.58 -6.69 4.00
CA GLY A 70 10.08 -5.31 3.97
C GLY A 70 9.18 -4.40 3.13
N THR A 71 8.85 -4.82 1.90
CA THR A 71 8.00 -4.08 0.98
C THR A 71 6.60 -3.84 1.54
N ILE A 72 5.92 -4.86 2.08
CA ILE A 72 4.56 -4.65 2.62
C ILE A 72 4.57 -3.73 3.84
N SER A 73 5.60 -3.83 4.69
CA SER A 73 5.74 -2.99 5.87
C SER A 73 5.94 -1.53 5.48
N LEU A 74 6.86 -1.26 4.54
CA LEU A 74 7.09 0.08 4.00
C LEU A 74 5.85 0.63 3.29
N TYR A 75 5.10 -0.20 2.56
CA TYR A 75 3.86 0.20 1.91
C TYR A 75 2.79 0.61 2.93
N GLY A 76 2.63 -0.16 4.01
CA GLY A 76 1.71 0.16 5.10
C GLY A 76 2.09 1.47 5.81
N ILE A 77 3.38 1.64 6.12
CA ILE A 77 3.90 2.89 6.71
C ILE A 77 3.63 4.06 5.78
N GLN A 78 3.88 3.92 4.48
CA GLN A 78 3.64 4.97 3.50
C GLN A 78 2.16 5.35 3.42
N TRP A 79 1.25 4.37 3.46
CA TRP A 79 -0.18 4.65 3.45
C TRP A 79 -0.65 5.36 4.73
N ILE A 80 -0.20 4.92 5.91
CA ILE A 80 -0.53 5.55 7.20
C ILE A 80 0.01 7.00 7.23
N TYR A 81 1.27 7.19 6.83
CA TYR A 81 1.89 8.51 6.78
C TYR A 81 1.15 9.43 5.79
N GLY A 82 0.80 8.91 4.61
CA GLY A 82 0.02 9.62 3.61
C GLY A 82 -1.37 10.01 4.12
N PHE A 83 -2.06 9.11 4.82
CA PHE A 83 -3.35 9.36 5.44
C PHE A 83 -3.27 10.50 6.45
N LEU A 84 -2.36 10.41 7.42
CA LEU A 84 -2.22 11.40 8.49
C LEU A 84 -1.80 12.78 7.96
N THR A 85 -0.93 12.80 6.95
CA THR A 85 -0.35 14.03 6.40
C THR A 85 -1.28 14.72 5.39
N PHE A 86 -1.96 13.98 4.53
CA PHE A 86 -2.70 14.55 3.39
C PHE A 86 -4.22 14.38 3.46
N PHE A 87 -4.74 13.54 4.35
CA PHE A 87 -6.18 13.25 4.47
C PHE A 87 -6.76 13.69 5.81
N ASN A 88 -6.47 12.99 6.91
CA ASN A 88 -7.02 13.28 8.24
C ASN A 88 -6.04 12.85 9.36
N PRO A 89 -5.73 13.71 10.36
CA PRO A 89 -6.26 15.07 10.60
C PRO A 89 -5.76 16.14 9.61
N GLY A 90 -4.77 15.79 8.77
CA GLY A 90 -4.16 16.70 7.82
C GLY A 90 -2.99 17.46 8.45
N GLY A 91 -1.79 17.28 7.89
CA GLY A 91 -0.58 17.91 8.40
C GLY A 91 -0.57 19.44 8.21
N ALA A 92 0.29 20.12 8.97
CA ALA A 92 0.58 21.53 8.74
C ALA A 92 1.04 21.78 7.29
N ALA A 93 0.81 22.97 6.75
CA ALA A 93 1.16 23.29 5.36
C ALA A 93 2.67 23.10 5.09
N GLY A 94 3.53 23.45 6.05
CA GLY A 94 4.97 23.22 5.97
C GLY A 94 5.34 21.74 5.86
N LEU A 95 4.74 20.89 6.70
CA LEU A 95 4.95 19.44 6.67
C LEU A 95 4.51 18.86 5.32
N ARG A 96 3.28 19.16 4.88
CA ARG A 96 2.76 18.69 3.58
C ARG A 96 3.68 19.08 2.41
N ARG A 97 4.26 20.28 2.47
CA ARG A 97 5.20 20.76 1.44
C ARG A 97 6.54 20.06 1.52
N SER A 98 7.09 19.78 2.71
CA SER A 98 8.37 19.07 2.86
C SER A 98 8.28 17.58 2.57
N SER A 99 7.07 17.00 2.67
CA SER A 99 6.82 15.57 2.41
C SER A 99 6.63 15.24 0.93
N LEU A 100 6.51 16.25 0.07
CA LEU A 100 6.43 16.09 -1.38
C LEU A 100 7.76 16.55 -2.01
N PRO A 101 8.22 15.90 -3.09
CA PRO A 101 9.40 16.33 -3.83
C PRO A 101 9.20 17.68 -4.54
#